data_AF-K1YG45-F1
#
_entry.id   AF-K1YG45-F1
#
_cell.length_a   1.000
_cell.length_b   1.000
_cell.length_c   1.000
_cell.angle_alpha   90.00
_cell.angle_beta   90.00
_cell.angle_gamma   90.00
#
_symmetry.space_group_name_H-M   'P 1'
#
loop_
_entity.id
_entity.type
_entity.pdbx_description
1 polymer ?
#
loop_
_entity_poly.entity_id
_entity_poly.type
_entity_poly.pdbx_seq_one_letter_code
_entity_poly.pdbx_strand_id
1 'polypeptide(L)'
;RVVDAVESLAEAHGLDGDGRSNENSYLAIFQMIESDLLRIAAILKHPSFREEEEWRIVSPVVTDYLAAPVLFREGTSMLVPYIQFELMAENDSPFCLDHMFLGPTPNITISMNSLTLFLAKNGIQPKNGISYCQIPFRAR
;
A
#
# COMPACT_ATOMS: atom_id res chain seq x y z
N ARG A 1 -15.61 -15.15 15.31
CA ARG A 1 -15.52 -14.29 14.10
C ARG A 1 -15.02 -12.92 14.55
N VAL A 2 -14.44 -12.10 13.66
CA VAL A 2 -13.87 -10.78 14.06
C VAL A 2 -14.93 -9.91 14.77
N VAL A 3 -16.19 -9.97 14.31
CA VAL A 3 -17.32 -9.27 14.93
C VAL A 3 -17.52 -9.72 16.38
N ASP A 4 -17.61 -11.03 16.65
CA ASP A 4 -17.76 -11.57 18.01
C ASP A 4 -16.62 -11.11 18.95
N ALA A 5 -15.40 -10.96 18.44
CA ALA A 5 -14.26 -10.47 19.21
C ALA A 5 -14.37 -8.97 19.54
N VAL A 6 -14.89 -8.16 18.61
CA VAL A 6 -15.16 -6.73 18.83
C VAL A 6 -16.32 -6.53 19.81
N GLU A 7 -17.37 -7.35 19.70
CA GLU A 7 -18.51 -7.36 20.63
C GLU A 7 -18.05 -7.73 22.05
N SER A 8 -17.23 -8.79 22.19
CA SER A 8 -16.65 -9.18 23.49
C SER A 8 -15.78 -8.07 24.10
N LEU A 9 -15.03 -7.34 23.27
CA LEU A 9 -14.19 -6.23 23.71
C LEU A 9 -15.02 -5.03 24.19
N ALA A 10 -16.16 -4.79 23.54
CA ALA A 10 -17.10 -3.75 23.93
C ALA A 10 -17.80 -4.08 25.26
N GLU A 11 -18.25 -5.33 25.43
CA GLU A 11 -18.80 -5.82 26.70
C GLU A 11 -17.77 -5.68 27.84
N ALA A 12 -16.49 -6.04 27.60
CA ALA A 12 -15.42 -5.90 28.59
C ALA A 12 -15.11 -4.43 28.96
N HIS A 13 -15.42 -3.46 28.10
CA HIS A 13 -15.27 -2.02 28.37
C HIS A 13 -16.52 -1.40 29.00
N GLY A 14 -17.50 -2.20 29.43
CA GLY A 14 -18.70 -1.72 30.13
C GLY A 14 -19.73 -1.06 29.20
N LEU A 15 -19.68 -1.36 27.90
CA LEU A 15 -20.77 -1.05 26.99
C LEU A 15 -21.82 -2.14 27.07
N ASP A 16 -22.76 -1.97 27.99
CA ASP A 16 -23.94 -2.83 28.05
C ASP A 16 -24.74 -2.67 26.75
N GLY A 17 -25.14 -3.80 26.15
CA GLY A 17 -26.01 -3.86 24.96
C GLY A 17 -27.42 -3.30 25.15
N ASP A 18 -27.70 -2.66 26.29
CA ASP A 18 -28.96 -1.97 26.59
C ASP A 18 -28.96 -0.56 25.97
N GLY A 19 -28.99 -0.47 24.64
CA GLY A 19 -29.57 0.60 23.78
C GLY A 19 -29.38 2.10 24.12
N ARG A 20 -28.57 2.44 25.12
CA ARG A 20 -28.35 3.78 25.71
C ARG A 20 -26.85 4.08 25.77
N SER A 21 -26.07 3.43 24.94
CA SER A 21 -24.66 3.71 24.77
C SER A 21 -24.53 5.10 24.16
N ASN A 22 -23.88 6.03 24.85
CA ASN A 22 -23.43 7.29 24.26
C ASN A 22 -22.70 6.96 22.95
N GLU A 23 -23.09 7.53 21.81
CA GLU A 23 -22.44 7.31 20.50
C GLU A 23 -20.90 7.45 20.58
N ASN A 24 -20.42 8.26 21.52
CA ASN A 24 -19.00 8.47 21.86
C ASN A 24 -18.25 7.21 22.35
N SER A 25 -18.95 6.19 22.88
CA SER A 25 -18.30 5.04 23.50
C SER A 25 -17.89 3.96 22.49
N TYR A 26 -18.72 3.70 21.47
CA TYR A 26 -18.31 2.86 20.34
C TYR A 26 -17.18 3.52 19.54
N LEU A 27 -17.21 4.85 19.40
CA LEU A 27 -16.13 5.60 18.74
C LEU A 27 -14.78 5.38 19.42
N ALA A 28 -14.73 5.38 20.76
CA ALA A 28 -13.50 5.13 21.52
C ALA A 28 -12.95 3.71 21.29
N ILE A 29 -13.83 2.71 21.23
CA ILE A 29 -13.42 1.34 20.91
C ILE A 29 -12.90 1.24 19.48
N PHE A 30 -13.58 1.86 18.52
CA PHE A 30 -13.12 1.89 17.13
C PHE A 30 -11.74 2.52 17.00
N GLN A 31 -11.49 3.66 17.66
CA GLN A 31 -10.17 4.29 17.70
C GLN A 31 -9.10 3.37 18.30
N MET A 32 -9.46 2.59 19.33
CA MET A 32 -8.55 1.64 19.96
C MET A 32 -8.16 0.48 19.03
N ILE A 33 -9.10 -0.04 18.24
CA ILE A 33 -8.87 -1.19 17.35
C ILE A 33 -8.54 -0.81 15.90
N GLU A 34 -8.57 0.48 15.56
CA GLU A 34 -8.40 1.01 14.19
C GLU A 34 -7.12 0.47 13.53
N SER A 35 -6.00 0.50 14.25
CA SER A 35 -4.71 0.02 13.73
C SER A 35 -4.75 -1.46 13.36
N ASP A 36 -5.42 -2.28 14.16
CA ASP A 36 -5.52 -3.72 13.91
C ASP A 36 -6.47 -4.03 12.75
N LEU A 37 -7.58 -3.30 12.64
CA LEU A 37 -8.48 -3.39 11.49
C LEU A 37 -7.75 -3.01 10.18
N LEU A 38 -6.94 -1.96 10.18
CA LEU A 38 -6.15 -1.55 9.01
C LEU A 38 -5.09 -2.59 8.63
N ARG A 39 -4.43 -3.22 9.61
CA ARG A 39 -3.48 -4.33 9.37
C ARG A 39 -4.18 -5.55 8.76
N ILE A 40 -5.36 -5.90 9.29
CA ILE A 40 -6.18 -7.00 8.73
C ILE A 40 -6.62 -6.64 7.31
N ALA A 41 -7.06 -5.42 7.05
CA ALA A 41 -7.46 -4.99 5.72
C ALA A 41 -6.34 -5.16 4.69
N ALA A 42 -5.08 -4.89 5.07
CA ALA A 42 -3.93 -5.03 4.19
C ALA A 42 -3.61 -6.49 3.79
N ILE A 43 -4.04 -7.49 4.57
CA ILE A 43 -3.86 -8.91 4.25
C ILE A 43 -5.06 -9.51 3.49
N LEU A 44 -6.21 -8.84 3.47
CA LEU A 44 -7.39 -9.32 2.76
C LEU A 44 -7.19 -9.17 1.23
N LYS A 45 -7.17 -10.31 0.54
CA LYS A 45 -7.07 -10.39 -0.91
C LYS A 45 -8.40 -10.84 -1.50
N HIS A 46 -8.96 -10.07 -2.44
CA HIS A 46 -10.21 -10.46 -3.08
C HIS A 46 -9.98 -11.70 -3.98
N PRO A 47 -10.89 -12.71 -3.98
CA PRO A 47 -10.66 -13.98 -4.69
C PRO A 47 -10.35 -13.86 -6.18
N SER A 48 -10.87 -12.82 -6.85
CA SER A 48 -10.59 -12.55 -8.27
C SER A 48 -9.12 -12.28 -8.57
N PHE A 49 -8.32 -11.90 -7.56
CA PHE A 49 -6.90 -11.62 -7.72
C PHE A 49 -6.03 -12.80 -7.31
N ARG A 50 -6.61 -13.98 -6.98
CA ARG A 50 -5.84 -15.10 -6.40
C ARG A 50 -4.58 -15.45 -7.19
N GLU A 51 -4.60 -15.27 -8.50
CA GLU A 51 -3.51 -15.58 -9.43
C GLU A 51 -2.31 -14.63 -9.31
N GLU A 52 -2.48 -13.44 -8.73
CA GLU A 52 -1.37 -12.52 -8.46
C GLU A 52 -0.55 -13.06 -7.28
N GLU A 53 0.61 -13.70 -7.52
CA GLU A 53 1.53 -14.11 -6.44
C GLU A 53 2.25 -12.88 -5.84
N GLU A 54 1.46 -11.96 -5.30
CA GLU A 54 1.90 -10.68 -4.76
C GLU A 54 2.39 -10.81 -3.31
N TRP A 55 3.44 -10.06 -2.98
CA TRP A 55 3.81 -9.76 -1.61
C TRP A 55 3.55 -8.27 -1.34
N ARG A 56 3.15 -7.92 -0.11
CA ARG A 56 2.87 -6.54 0.30
C ARG A 56 3.81 -6.14 1.43
N ILE A 57 4.43 -4.97 1.30
CA ILE A 57 5.02 -4.27 2.45
C ILE A 57 3.97 -3.30 2.98
N VAL A 58 3.62 -3.45 4.25
CA VAL A 58 2.60 -2.64 4.92
C VAL A 58 3.30 -1.75 5.95
N SER A 59 3.19 -0.44 5.79
CA SER A 59 3.74 0.51 6.77
C SER A 59 2.86 0.57 8.03
N PRO A 60 3.41 0.93 9.19
CA PRO A 60 2.61 1.26 10.36
C PRO A 60 1.67 2.43 10.08
N VAL A 61 0.59 2.53 10.84
CA VAL A 61 -0.29 3.70 10.80
C VAL A 61 0.50 4.91 11.30
N VAL A 62 0.68 5.90 10.41
CA VAL A 62 1.35 7.16 10.74
C VAL A 62 0.30 8.16 11.23
N THR A 63 0.30 8.43 12.54
CA THR A 63 -0.64 9.38 13.17
C THR A 63 0.00 10.73 13.50
N ASP A 64 1.31 10.77 13.73
CA ASP A 64 2.09 11.99 13.95
C ASP A 64 2.84 12.40 12.68
N TYR A 65 2.29 13.39 11.97
CA TYR A 65 2.85 13.89 10.71
C TYR A 65 4.03 14.86 10.89
N LEU A 66 4.31 15.32 12.11
CA LEU A 66 5.45 16.21 12.38
C LEU A 66 6.74 15.42 12.61
N ALA A 67 6.62 14.27 13.26
CA ALA A 67 7.76 13.39 13.54
C ALA A 67 7.97 12.29 12.48
N ALA A 68 6.93 11.95 11.71
CA ALA A 68 7.03 10.88 10.72
C ALA A 68 7.83 11.29 9.48
N PRO A 69 8.57 10.35 8.86
CA PRO A 69 9.38 10.58 7.65
C PRO A 69 8.50 10.65 6.39
N VAL A 70 7.42 11.44 6.42
CA VAL A 70 6.52 11.65 5.28
C VAL A 70 7.10 12.74 4.39
N LEU A 71 7.36 12.39 3.14
CA LEU A 71 7.82 13.31 2.09
C LEU A 71 6.68 13.61 1.12
N PHE A 72 6.85 14.64 0.30
CA PHE A 72 5.85 15.05 -0.69
C PHE A 72 6.48 15.13 -2.08
N ARG A 73 5.78 14.61 -3.09
CA ARG A 73 6.14 14.75 -4.51
C ARG A 73 5.05 15.46 -5.28
N GLU A 74 5.41 16.07 -6.39
CA GLU A 74 4.44 16.64 -7.31
C GLU A 74 3.55 15.54 -7.92
N GLY A 75 2.24 15.77 -7.91
CA GLY A 75 1.26 14.99 -8.65
C GLY A 75 0.55 15.87 -9.68
N THR A 76 -0.27 15.25 -10.54
CA THR A 76 -0.95 15.96 -11.65
C THR A 76 -1.85 17.12 -11.19
N SER A 77 -2.34 17.10 -9.95
CA SER A 77 -3.25 18.13 -9.44
C SER A 77 -2.95 18.58 -8.01
N MET A 78 -2.17 17.81 -7.24
CA MET A 78 -1.89 18.07 -5.83
C MET A 78 -0.58 17.42 -5.42
N LEU A 79 -0.03 17.83 -4.27
CA LEU A 79 1.10 17.15 -3.65
C LEU A 79 0.69 15.77 -3.17
N VAL A 80 1.51 14.76 -3.45
CA VAL A 80 1.29 13.37 -3.07
C VAL A 80 2.25 12.99 -1.95
N PRO A 81 1.74 12.62 -0.75
CA PRO A 81 2.59 12.14 0.33
C PRO A 81 3.15 10.75 0.02
N TYR A 82 4.37 10.48 0.46
CA TYR A 82 5.01 9.18 0.36
C TYR A 82 6.03 8.96 1.49
N ILE A 83 6.32 7.69 1.80
CA ILE A 83 7.37 7.30 2.75
C ILE A 83 8.48 6.63 1.95
N GLN A 84 9.72 7.01 2.22
CA GLN A 84 10.88 6.31 1.68
C GLN A 84 11.22 5.12 2.57
N PHE A 85 11.54 4.00 1.93
CA PHE A 85 12.09 2.83 2.58
C PHE A 85 13.12 2.19 1.65
N GLU A 86 14.13 1.57 2.24
CA GLU A 86 15.22 0.95 1.48
C GLU A 86 14.89 -0.52 1.23
N LEU A 87 14.94 -0.92 -0.04
CA LEU A 87 14.90 -2.32 -0.46
C LEU A 87 16.32 -2.91 -0.36
N MET A 88 16.86 -2.99 0.86
CA MET A 88 18.22 -3.49 1.09
C MET A 88 18.31 -4.97 0.70
N ALA A 89 19.27 -5.31 -0.14
CA ALA A 89 19.79 -6.67 -0.21
C ALA A 89 20.84 -6.83 0.88
N GLU A 90 20.93 -8.01 1.52
CA GLU A 90 22.04 -8.32 2.42
C GLU A 90 23.36 -8.06 1.67
N ASN A 91 24.23 -7.20 2.23
CA ASN A 91 25.62 -6.94 1.80
C ASN A 91 25.87 -5.90 0.69
N ASP A 92 25.20 -4.73 0.70
CA ASP A 92 25.46 -3.62 -0.26
C ASP A 92 25.32 -4.01 -1.74
N SER A 93 24.67 -5.15 -2.02
CA SER A 93 24.42 -5.56 -3.40
C SER A 93 23.24 -4.78 -3.96
N PRO A 94 23.33 -4.28 -5.21
CA PRO A 94 22.22 -3.56 -5.83
C PRO A 94 21.00 -4.49 -5.90
N PHE A 95 19.84 -3.97 -5.51
CA PHE A 95 18.58 -4.70 -5.57
C PHE A 95 18.37 -5.28 -6.97
N CYS A 96 18.25 -6.61 -7.03
CA CYS A 96 18.15 -7.29 -8.30
C CYS A 96 16.70 -7.27 -8.81
N LEU A 97 16.40 -6.37 -9.74
CA LEU A 97 15.15 -6.40 -10.48
C LEU A 97 15.14 -7.60 -11.44
N ASP A 98 14.09 -8.41 -11.37
CA ASP A 98 13.91 -9.54 -12.27
C ASP A 98 13.37 -9.07 -13.63
N HIS A 99 12.11 -8.64 -13.66
CA HIS A 99 11.45 -8.11 -14.85
C HIS A 99 10.71 -6.81 -14.51
N MET A 100 10.57 -5.91 -15.48
CA MET A 100 9.76 -4.70 -15.31
C MET A 100 8.70 -4.57 -16.40
N PHE A 101 7.45 -4.36 -15.99
CA PHE A 101 6.35 -4.06 -16.91
C PHE A 101 6.07 -2.55 -16.97
N LEU A 102 5.98 -2.01 -18.19
CA LEU A 102 5.38 -0.70 -18.42
C LEU A 102 3.86 -0.87 -18.53
N GLY A 103 3.12 -0.31 -17.57
CA GLY A 103 1.66 -0.28 -17.63
C GLY A 103 1.13 0.57 -18.79
N PRO A 104 -0.19 0.55 -19.05
CA PRO A 104 -0.77 1.32 -20.13
C PRO A 104 -0.50 2.82 -19.99
N THR A 105 -0.12 3.46 -21.08
CA THR A 105 0.26 4.89 -21.16
C THR A 105 -0.19 5.46 -22.49
N PRO A 106 -0.59 6.75 -22.56
CA PRO A 106 -0.99 7.39 -23.82
C PRO A 106 0.08 7.35 -24.92
N ASN A 107 1.36 7.26 -24.55
CA ASN A 107 2.46 7.24 -25.50
C ASN A 107 3.49 6.15 -25.16
N ILE A 108 3.22 4.93 -25.63
CA ILE A 108 4.01 3.73 -25.35
C ILE A 108 5.47 3.91 -25.76
N THR A 109 5.72 4.36 -26.99
CA THR A 109 7.09 4.47 -27.54
C THR A 109 7.93 5.45 -26.74
N ILE A 110 7.41 6.65 -26.46
CA ILE A 110 8.15 7.65 -25.68
C ILE A 110 8.39 7.13 -24.25
N SER A 111 7.39 6.52 -23.62
CA SER A 111 7.52 5.97 -22.27
C SER A 111 8.54 4.83 -22.18
N MET A 112 8.57 3.91 -23.15
CA MET A 112 9.58 2.83 -23.18
C MET A 112 10.99 3.38 -23.35
N ASN A 113 11.16 4.35 -24.24
CA ASN A 113 12.47 4.96 -24.50
C ASN A 113 12.99 5.73 -23.28
N SER A 114 12.15 6.57 -22.67
CA SER A 114 12.55 7.35 -21.50
C SER A 114 12.85 6.46 -20.30
N LEU A 115 12.07 5.39 -20.11
CA LEU A 115 12.30 4.40 -19.05
C LEU A 115 13.63 3.66 -19.23
N THR A 116 13.93 3.22 -20.47
CA THR A 116 15.20 2.56 -20.78
C THR A 116 16.39 3.48 -20.52
N LEU A 117 16.30 4.75 -20.96
CA LEU A 117 17.34 5.75 -20.73
C LEU A 117 17.54 6.04 -19.23
N PHE A 118 16.44 6.15 -18.48
CA PHE A 118 16.48 6.39 -17.04
C PHE A 118 17.19 5.24 -16.30
N LEU A 119 16.84 3.98 -16.60
CA LEU A 119 17.48 2.83 -15.97
C LEU A 119 18.97 2.75 -16.30
N ALA A 120 19.33 2.95 -17.58
CA ALA A 120 20.72 2.96 -18.01
C ALA A 120 21.55 4.04 -17.29
N LYS A 121 21.00 5.26 -17.13
CA LYS A 121 21.65 6.35 -16.40
C LYS A 121 21.94 6.01 -14.93
N ASN A 122 21.11 5.17 -14.32
CA ASN A 122 21.25 4.76 -12.93
C ASN A 122 21.97 3.41 -12.76
N GLY A 123 22.48 2.81 -13.85
CA GLY A 123 23.15 1.51 -13.79
C GLY A 123 22.21 0.34 -13.44
N ILE A 124 20.92 0.48 -13.67
CA ILE A 124 19.91 -0.53 -13.34
C ILE A 124 19.58 -1.35 -14.59
N GLN A 125 19.66 -2.69 -14.48
CA GLN A 125 19.29 -3.62 -15.55
C GLN A 125 18.47 -4.78 -15.00
N PRO A 126 17.15 -4.85 -15.31
CA PRO A 126 16.35 -6.01 -14.97
C PRO A 126 16.83 -7.27 -15.71
N LYS A 127 16.95 -8.41 -15.02
CA LYS A 127 17.45 -9.69 -15.58
C LYS A 127 16.69 -10.14 -16.83
N ASN A 128 15.37 -10.03 -16.81
CA ASN A 128 14.46 -10.44 -17.88
C ASN A 128 13.99 -9.24 -18.72
N GLY A 129 14.60 -8.07 -18.56
CA GLY A 129 14.34 -6.88 -19.35
C GLY A 129 13.03 -6.16 -18.99
N ILE A 130 12.52 -5.40 -19.98
CA ILE A 130 11.36 -4.53 -19.85
C ILE A 130 10.32 -4.93 -20.89
N SER A 131 9.05 -5.02 -20.52
CA SER A 131 7.96 -5.32 -21.47
C SER A 131 6.76 -4.41 -21.27
N TYR A 132 6.03 -4.15 -22.35
CA TYR A 132 4.77 -3.43 -22.25
C TYR A 132 3.65 -4.39 -21.79
N CYS A 133 2.89 -3.95 -20.80
CA CYS A 133 1.81 -4.72 -20.20
C CYS A 133 0.58 -4.78 -21.13
N GLN A 134 0.03 -5.98 -21.34
CA GLN A 134 -1.19 -6.20 -22.13
C GLN A 134 -2.47 -6.13 -21.28
N ILE A 135 -2.36 -5.92 -19.97
CA ILE A 135 -3.52 -5.76 -19.10
C ILE A 135 -4.24 -4.47 -19.51
N PRO A 136 -5.53 -4.54 -19.88
CA PRO A 136 -6.25 -3.38 -20.37
C PRO A 136 -6.29 -2.29 -19.32
N PHE A 137 -6.01 -1.05 -19.75
CA PHE A 137 -6.29 0.13 -18.95
C PHE A 137 -7.79 0.16 -18.67
N ARG A 138 -8.19 0.33 -17.40
CA ARG A 138 -9.60 0.65 -17.11
C ARG A 138 -9.89 2.04 -17.70
N ALA A 139 -10.32 2.07 -18.96
CA ALA A 139 -10.98 3.23 -19.52
C ALA A 139 -12.24 3.49 -18.67
N ARG A 140 -12.40 4.74 -18.22
CA ARG A 140 -13.63 5.18 -17.56
C ARG A 140 -14.82 5.07 -18.48
#